data_AF-A0A0S8KPN2-F1
#
_entry.id   AF-A0A0S8KPN2-F1
#
_cell.length_a   1.000
_cell.length_b   1.000
_cell.length_c   1.000
_cell.angle_alpha   90.00
_cell.angle_beta   90.00
_cell.angle_gamma   90.00
#
_symmetry.space_group_name_H-M   'P 1'
#
loop_
_entity.id
_entity.type
_entity.pdbx_description
1 polymer ?
#
loop_
_entity_poly.entity_id
_entity_poly.type
_entity_poly.pdbx_seq_one_letter_code
_entity_poly.pdbx_strand_id
1 'polypeptide(L)'
;MQAFIPEPNPSIPSLRPGDTVRVHNRIVEGDRERVQVFQGVVMRMKGKGSNARITVRRIAAHGVGVERTFFLASPRLEKVEVVRHAHVRRKQLYYLRQRSGKAARLRAKRYVPSAPEESGPAEAEAEAAE
;
A
#
# COMPACT_ATOMS: atom_id res chain seq x y z
N MET A 1 30.92 -7.45 8.98
CA MET A 1 29.66 -6.69 8.80
C MET A 1 28.51 -7.65 9.07
N GLN A 2 27.73 -7.42 10.12
CA GLN A 2 26.57 -8.24 10.43
C GLN A 2 25.47 -7.91 9.41
N ALA A 3 25.00 -8.90 8.65
CA ALA A 3 23.90 -8.69 7.73
C ALA A 3 22.63 -8.47 8.56
N PHE A 4 22.10 -7.24 8.54
CA PHE A 4 20.78 -6.96 9.08
C PHE A 4 19.73 -7.64 8.19
N ILE A 5 19.20 -8.77 8.65
CA ILE A 5 18.05 -9.43 8.03
C ILE A 5 16.82 -8.91 8.78
N PRO A 6 16.10 -7.89 8.25
CA PRO A 6 14.86 -7.45 8.86
C PRO A 6 13.85 -8.59 8.84
N GLU A 7 13.23 -8.82 9.99
CA GLU A 7 12.09 -9.73 10.09
C GLU A 7 10.92 -9.22 9.24
N PRO A 8 10.10 -10.14 8.67
CA PRO A 8 8.93 -9.75 7.90
C PRO A 8 7.96 -8.96 8.78
N ASN A 9 7.63 -7.73 8.37
CA ASN A 9 6.70 -6.88 9.11
C ASN A 9 5.30 -7.55 9.15
N PRO A 10 4.76 -7.89 10.34
CA PRO A 10 3.47 -8.57 10.47
C PRO A 10 2.29 -7.69 10.01
N SER A 11 2.45 -6.37 9.98
CA SER A 11 1.41 -5.40 9.60
C SER A 11 1.17 -5.31 8.09
N ILE A 12 1.71 -6.24 7.30
CA ILE A 12 1.60 -6.25 5.84
C ILE A 12 0.93 -7.56 5.39
N PRO A 13 -0.33 -7.50 4.93
CA PRO A 13 -1.03 -8.69 4.44
C PRO A 13 -0.42 -9.20 3.14
N SER A 14 -0.82 -10.41 2.73
CA SER A 14 -0.39 -10.95 1.43
C SER A 14 -0.96 -10.11 0.28
N LEU A 15 -0.10 -9.33 -0.38
CA LEU A 15 -0.48 -8.48 -1.51
C LEU A 15 -0.36 -9.22 -2.84
N ARG A 16 -1.20 -8.83 -3.80
CA ARG A 16 -1.13 -9.31 -5.19
C ARG A 16 -1.20 -8.14 -6.17
N PRO A 17 -0.62 -8.26 -7.38
CA PRO A 17 -0.86 -7.31 -8.44
C PRO A 17 -2.36 -7.20 -8.73
N GLY A 18 -2.86 -5.97 -8.91
CA GLY A 18 -4.28 -5.69 -9.11
C GLY A 18 -5.04 -5.32 -7.84
N ASP A 19 -4.45 -5.53 -6.67
CA ASP A 19 -5.05 -5.11 -5.41
C ASP A 19 -5.01 -3.59 -5.28
N THR A 20 -6.09 -3.03 -4.72
CA THR A 20 -6.17 -1.62 -4.33
C THR A 20 -5.79 -1.53 -2.87
N VAL A 21 -4.72 -0.80 -2.57
CA VAL A 21 -4.12 -0.71 -1.25
C VAL A 21 -4.07 0.71 -0.75
N ARG A 22 -4.16 0.90 0.57
CA ARG A 22 -3.81 2.14 1.27
C ARG A 22 -2.49 1.91 1.99
N VAL A 23 -1.46 2.60 1.51
CA VAL A 23 -0.11 2.51 2.06
C VAL A 23 0.09 3.66 3.04
N HIS A 24 0.33 3.35 4.31
CA HIS A 24 0.63 4.35 5.34
C HIS A 24 2.15 4.49 5.43
N ASN A 25 2.66 5.62 4.95
CA ASN A 25 4.10 5.89 4.91
C ASN A 25 4.43 7.05 5.84
N ARG A 26 5.35 6.83 6.76
CA ARG A 26 5.90 7.84 7.64
C ARG A 26 6.87 8.72 6.87
N ILE A 27 6.59 10.02 6.83
CA ILE A 27 7.43 11.04 6.21
C ILE A 27 7.97 11.93 7.32
N VAL A 28 9.28 12.12 7.32
CA VAL A 28 10.01 13.00 8.24
C VAL A 28 10.31 14.28 7.48
N GLU A 29 9.77 15.41 7.93
CA GLU A 29 9.99 16.75 7.37
C GLU A 29 10.68 17.60 8.45
N GLY A 30 12.02 17.51 8.49
CA GLY A 30 12.82 18.11 9.56
C GLY A 30 12.52 17.45 10.90
N ASP A 31 12.01 18.23 11.85
CA ASP A 31 11.67 17.76 13.21
C ASP A 31 10.25 17.19 13.32
N ARG A 32 9.43 17.28 12.26
CA ARG A 32 8.03 16.81 12.28
C ARG A 32 7.88 15.50 11.53
N GLU A 33 7.25 14.53 12.18
CA GLU A 33 6.84 13.27 11.56
C GLU A 33 5.35 13.32 11.23
N ARG A 34 4.98 12.84 10.04
CA ARG A 34 3.58 12.64 9.66
C ARG A 34 3.38 11.35 8.89
N VAL A 35 2.20 10.77 9.03
CA VAL A 35 1.79 9.60 8.24
C VAL A 35 1.05 10.06 7.00
N GLN A 36 1.62 9.81 5.83
CA GLN A 36 0.96 10.08 4.56
C GLN A 36 0.36 8.79 3.99
N VAL A 37 -0.95 8.83 3.74
CA VAL A 37 -1.67 7.71 3.13
C VAL A 37 -1.64 7.82 1.60
N PHE A 38 -1.08 6.79 0.95
CA PHE A 38 -1.09 6.65 -0.49
C PHE A 38 -2.00 5.50 -0.92
N GLN A 39 -3.18 5.85 -1.41
CA GLN A 39 -4.11 4.88 -1.97
C GLN A 39 -3.91 4.70 -3.48
N GLY A 40 -3.83 3.45 -3.95
CA GLY A 40 -3.74 3.14 -5.37
C GLY A 40 -3.72 1.64 -5.67
N VAL A 41 -3.52 1.31 -6.94
CA VAL A 41 -3.47 -0.08 -7.42
C VAL A 41 -2.03 -0.59 -7.41
N VAL A 42 -1.81 -1.79 -6.89
CA VAL A 42 -0.53 -2.51 -6.97
C VAL A 42 -0.27 -2.90 -8.43
N MET A 43 0.65 -2.20 -9.07
CA MET A 43 1.06 -2.44 -10.46
C MET A 43 1.91 -3.70 -10.60
N ARG A 44 2.80 -3.90 -9.63
CA ARG A 44 3.76 -5.01 -9.60
C ARG A 44 4.32 -5.20 -8.20
N MET A 45 4.85 -6.39 -7.99
CA MET A 45 5.69 -6.73 -6.85
C MET A 45 7.00 -7.33 -7.37
N LYS A 46 8.14 -6.95 -6.78
CA LYS A 46 9.48 -7.44 -7.15
C LYS A 46 10.32 -7.65 -5.89
N GLY A 47 11.28 -8.57 -5.97
CA GLY A 47 12.20 -8.86 -4.88
C GLY A 47 11.66 -9.91 -3.91
N LYS A 48 12.51 -10.27 -2.94
CA LYS A 48 12.23 -11.22 -1.85
C LYS A 48 12.95 -10.71 -0.59
N GLY A 49 12.50 -11.13 0.59
CA GLY A 49 13.07 -10.71 1.87
C GLY A 49 13.13 -9.19 2.00
N SER A 50 14.27 -8.67 2.46
CA SER A 50 14.53 -7.23 2.66
C SER A 50 14.38 -6.38 1.40
N ASN A 51 14.58 -6.97 0.22
CA ASN A 51 14.48 -6.30 -1.07
C ASN A 51 13.09 -6.40 -1.70
N ALA A 52 12.12 -7.01 -1.00
CA ALA A 52 10.75 -7.09 -1.46
C ALA A 52 10.11 -5.69 -1.50
N ARG A 53 9.54 -5.34 -2.65
CA ARG A 53 8.95 -4.02 -2.89
C ARG A 53 7.73 -4.11 -3.79
N ILE A 54 6.82 -3.17 -3.56
CA ILE A 54 5.59 -3.00 -4.33
C ILE A 54 5.64 -1.67 -5.04
N THR A 55 5.10 -1.61 -6.26
CA THR A 55 4.87 -0.33 -6.95
C THR A 55 3.37 -0.10 -7.01
N VAL A 56 2.92 1.00 -6.42
CA VAL A 56 1.53 1.41 -6.39
C VAL A 56 1.33 2.59 -7.33
N ARG A 57 0.28 2.54 -8.15
CA ARG A 57 -0.10 3.60 -9.09
C ARG A 57 -1.46 4.17 -8.73
N ARG A 58 -1.57 5.49 -8.77
CA ARG A 58 -2.85 6.21 -8.74
C ARG A 58 -2.84 7.34 -9.76
N ILE A 59 -4.02 7.74 -10.22
CA ILE A 59 -4.17 9.01 -10.93
C ILE A 59 -4.44 10.05 -9.84
N ALA A 60 -3.56 11.03 -9.72
CA ALA A 60 -3.69 12.11 -8.75
C ALA A 60 -4.60 13.22 -9.28
N ALA A 61 -4.74 14.29 -8.50
CA ALA A 61 -5.41 15.51 -8.95
C ALA A 61 -4.82 15.97 -10.30
N HIS A 62 -5.68 16.57 -11.13
CA HIS A 62 -5.32 17.07 -12.47
C HIS A 62 -4.92 15.99 -13.49
N GLY A 63 -5.27 14.72 -13.25
CA GLY A 63 -5.08 13.64 -14.22
C GLY A 63 -3.64 13.10 -14.33
N VAL A 64 -2.73 13.55 -13.46
CA VAL A 64 -1.34 13.10 -13.47
C VAL A 64 -1.20 11.71 -12.86
N GLY A 65 -0.61 10.77 -13.60
CA GLY A 65 -0.34 9.42 -13.11
C GLY A 65 0.87 9.38 -12.17
N VAL A 66 0.62 9.11 -10.88
CA VAL A 66 1.67 9.01 -9.86
C VAL A 66 1.95 7.55 -9.54
N GLU A 67 3.23 7.17 -9.63
CA GLU A 67 3.72 5.86 -9.22
C GLU A 67 4.68 6.01 -8.04
N ARG A 68 4.45 5.23 -6.98
CA ARG A 68 5.35 5.16 -5.82
C ARG A 68 5.77 3.73 -5.56
N THR A 69 7.05 3.52 -5.27
CA THR A 69 7.58 2.22 -4.90
C THR A 69 7.88 2.21 -3.41
N PHE A 70 7.34 1.22 -2.71
CA PHE A 70 7.53 1.03 -1.28
C PHE A 70 8.25 -0.30 -1.04
N PHE A 71 9.25 -0.28 -0.17
CA PHE A 71 9.89 -1.49 0.32
C PHE A 71 9.08 -2.04 1.48
N LEU A 72 8.79 -3.34 1.46
CA LEU A 72 7.95 -3.99 2.46
C LEU A 72 8.65 -4.07 3.82
N ALA A 73 9.98 -4.18 3.84
CA ALA A 73 10.78 -4.20 5.06
C ALA A 73 11.24 -2.80 5.51
N SER A 74 10.71 -1.72 4.92
CA SER A 74 11.13 -0.36 5.29
C SER A 74 10.54 0.02 6.65
N PRO A 75 11.32 0.59 7.59
CA PRO A 75 10.79 1.11 8.86
C PRO A 75 9.86 2.31 8.67
N ARG A 76 9.93 2.97 7.51
CA ARG A 76 9.02 4.07 7.15
C ARG A 76 7.63 3.57 6.75
N LEU A 77 7.48 2.29 6.45
CA LEU A 77 6.20 1.69 6.06
C LEU A 77 5.52 1.14 7.31
N GLU A 78 4.47 1.83 7.76
CA GLU A 78 3.80 1.51 9.02
C GLU A 78 2.79 0.38 8.85
N LYS A 79 1.85 0.54 7.92
CA LYS A 79 0.84 -0.48 7.60
C LYS A 79 0.40 -0.43 6.14
N VAL A 80 -0.07 -1.57 5.63
CA VAL A 80 -0.69 -1.66 4.31
C VAL A 80 -2.07 -2.29 4.43
N GLU A 81 -3.10 -1.53 4.10
CA GLU A 81 -4.48 -2.03 4.10
C GLU A 81 -4.91 -2.40 2.68
N VAL A 82 -5.54 -3.56 2.52
CA VAL A 82 -6.16 -3.95 1.25
C VAL A 82 -7.61 -3.50 1.24
N VAL A 83 -7.94 -2.57 0.36
CA VAL A 83 -9.31 -2.07 0.18
C VAL A 83 -10.12 -2.99 -0.73
N ARG A 84 -9.48 -3.49 -1.80
CA ARG A 84 -10.17 -4.27 -2.82
C ARG A 84 -9.22 -5.16 -3.59
N HIS A 85 -9.63 -6.40 -3.84
CA HIS A 85 -8.96 -7.25 -4.81
C HIS A 85 -9.55 -7.09 -6.22
N ALA A 86 -8.69 -7.07 -7.23
CA ALA A 86 -9.12 -7.08 -8.63
C ALA A 86 -8.68 -8.35 -9.34
N HIS A 87 -9.49 -8.83 -10.28
CA HIS A 87 -9.11 -9.93 -11.14
C HIS A 87 -8.19 -9.42 -12.26
N VAL A 88 -6.94 -9.86 -12.22
CA VAL A 88 -5.94 -9.56 -13.26
C VAL A 88 -5.28 -10.84 -13.75
N ARG A 89 -4.91 -10.86 -15.02
CA ARG A 89 -4.25 -12.02 -15.65
C ARG A 89 -2.73 -11.88 -15.72
N ARG A 90 -2.19 -10.66 -15.51
CA ARG A 90 -0.77 -10.36 -15.66
C ARG A 90 -0.14 -10.05 -14.31
N LYS A 91 1.09 -10.52 -14.09
CA LYS A 91 1.90 -10.21 -12.89
C LYS A 91 2.36 -8.74 -12.84
N GLN A 92 2.49 -8.10 -14.00
CA GLN A 92 2.90 -6.71 -14.15
C GLN A 92 1.87 -5.96 -14.98
N LEU A 93 1.29 -4.90 -14.41
CA LEU A 93 0.17 -4.16 -14.99
C LEU A 93 0.63 -2.88 -15.71
N TYR A 94 1.79 -2.90 -16.37
CA TYR A 94 2.33 -1.70 -17.05
C TYR A 94 1.39 -1.10 -18.10
N TYR A 95 0.49 -1.92 -18.67
CA TYR A 95 -0.55 -1.46 -19.59
C TYR A 95 -1.49 -0.40 -18.97
N LEU A 96 -1.59 -0.32 -17.63
CA LEU A 96 -2.36 0.72 -16.93
C LEU A 96 -1.72 2.12 -17.03
N ARG A 97 -0.50 2.24 -17.57
CA ARG A 97 0.11 3.55 -17.87
C ARG A 97 -0.52 4.22 -19.08
N GLN A 98 -0.91 3.41 -20.06
CA GLN A 98 -1.49 3.86 -21.33
C GLN A 98 -3.02 3.90 -21.29
N ARG A 99 -3.65 3.42 -20.21
CA ARG A 99 -5.10 3.38 -20.05
C ARG A 99 -5.55 4.44 -19.05
N SER A 100 -6.64 5.11 -19.39
CA SER A 100 -7.33 6.09 -18.52
C SER A 100 -8.83 5.81 -18.47
N GLY A 101 -9.52 6.45 -17.51
CA GLY A 101 -10.97 6.34 -17.36
C GLY A 101 -11.49 4.90 -17.21
N LYS A 102 -12.54 4.56 -17.97
CA LYS A 102 -13.19 3.24 -17.92
C LYS A 102 -12.23 2.09 -18.29
N ALA A 103 -11.28 2.33 -19.19
CA ALA A 103 -10.33 1.32 -19.65
C ALA A 103 -9.27 0.94 -18.59
N ALA A 104 -9.00 1.83 -17.64
CA ALA A 104 -8.10 1.57 -16.51
C ALA A 104 -8.77 0.85 -15.35
N ARG A 105 -10.12 0.79 -15.33
CA ARG A 105 -10.88 0.19 -14.23
C ARG A 105 -10.75 -1.34 -14.27
N LEU A 106 -10.08 -1.90 -13.27
CA LEU A 106 -9.97 -3.34 -13.11
C LEU A 106 -11.28 -3.92 -12.55
N ARG A 107 -11.67 -5.11 -13.06
CA ARG A 107 -12.84 -5.85 -12.56
C ARG A 107 -12.59 -6.30 -11.12
N ALA A 108 -13.50 -5.97 -10.22
CA ALA A 108 -13.41 -6.39 -8.82
C ALA A 108 -13.61 -7.91 -8.71
N LYS A 109 -12.83 -8.56 -7.86
CA LYS A 109 -13.15 -9.90 -7.35
C LYS A 109 -14.07 -9.70 -6.14
N ARG A 110 -15.09 -10.53 -5.95
CA ARG A 110 -15.86 -10.51 -4.69
C ARG A 110 -14.87 -10.80 -3.57
N TYR A 111 -14.57 -9.76 -2.80
CA TYR A 111 -13.77 -9.88 -1.59
C TYR A 111 -14.77 -10.03 -0.45
N VAL A 112 -14.74 -11.19 0.19
CA VAL A 112 -15.27 -11.31 1.54
C VAL A 112 -14.14 -10.80 2.42
N PRO A 113 -14.29 -9.69 3.16
CA PRO A 113 -13.29 -9.33 4.14
C PRO A 113 -13.16 -10.53 5.09
N SER A 114 -11.98 -11.15 5.10
CA SER A 114 -11.56 -11.87 6.30
C SER A 114 -11.67 -10.85 7.42
N ALA A 115 -12.41 -11.18 8.47
CA ALA A 115 -12.79 -10.29 9.56
C ALA A 115 -11.68 -9.29 9.90
N PRO A 116 -12.01 -8.03 10.23
CA PRO A 116 -10.99 -7.06 10.63
C PRO A 116 -10.19 -7.66 11.78
N GLU A 117 -8.95 -8.06 11.53
CA GLU A 117 -8.01 -8.26 12.62
C GLU A 117 -7.86 -6.88 13.25
N GLU A 118 -8.36 -6.81 14.48
CA GLU A 118 -8.52 -5.63 15.29
C GLU A 118 -7.19 -4.85 15.31
N SER A 119 -7.11 -3.80 14.49
CA SER A 119 -6.29 -2.67 14.88
C SER A 119 -7.02 -2.05 16.08
N GLY A 120 -6.60 -2.47 17.29
CA GLY A 120 -7.09 -1.94 18.56
C GLY A 120 -7.06 -0.40 18.60
N PRO A 121 -7.88 0.20 19.47
CA PRO A 121 -8.23 1.60 19.43
C PRO A 121 -7.04 2.47 19.86
N ALA A 122 -6.65 3.44 19.05
CA ALA A 122 -5.66 4.46 19.43
C ALA A 122 -6.17 5.91 19.23
N GLU A 123 -7.49 6.08 19.06
CA GLU A 123 -8.12 7.40 18.95
C GLU A 123 -9.38 7.43 19.85
N ALA A 124 -9.18 7.49 21.18
CA ALA A 124 -10.29 7.80 22.12
C ALA A 124 -9.87 8.48 23.44
N GLU A 125 -8.59 8.70 23.74
CA GLU A 125 -8.18 9.28 25.04
C GLU A 125 -7.87 10.79 25.03
N ALA A 126 -8.21 11.55 24.00
CA ALA A 126 -7.89 12.99 23.94
C ALA A 126 -9.07 13.96 24.20
N GLU A 127 -10.26 13.47 24.54
CA GLU A 127 -11.43 14.33 24.84
C GLU A 127 -12.03 14.01 26.23
N ALA A 128 -11.15 13.76 27.20
CA ALA A 128 -11.51 13.66 28.61
C ALA A 128 -10.35 14.14 29.50
N ALA A 129 -9.95 15.39 29.30
CA ALA A 129 -9.22 16.16 30.30
C ALA A 129 -9.71 17.61 30.20
N GLU A 130 -10.54 17.93 31.19
CA GLU A 130 -10.70 19.23 31.86
C GLU A 130 -9.63 20.29 31.58
#